data_AF-A0A6G0HWL4-F1
#
_entry.id   AF-A0A6G0HWL4-F1
#
_cell.length_a   1.000
_cell.length_b   1.000
_cell.length_c   1.000
_cell.angle_alpha   90.00
_cell.angle_beta   90.00
_cell.angle_gamma   90.00
#
_symmetry.space_group_name_H-M   'P 1'
#
loop_
_entity.id
_entity.type
_entity.pdbx_description
1 polymer ?
#
loop_
_entity_poly.entity_id
_entity_poly.type
_entity_poly.pdbx_seq_one_letter_code
_entity_poly.pdbx_strand_id
1 'polypeptide(L)'
;MKERFCLMDAGLWINAPYLAFLGDKRDIDLTIAPDYSAGNMFETLTLARDYAAEVKKPFPEIDNKILKERDWPKDCYVFEGKEEPTIVYMPLFNRRNCKDAEEVKAKMDKFSTFQRPYNKEKIESLLEIVKVNVKNNKGTLLKEINKAVRRKEKK
;
A
#
# COMPACT_ATOMS: atom_id res chain seq x y z
N MET A 1 15.40 17.12 -35.91
CA MET A 1 15.62 15.93 -35.05
C MET A 1 14.25 15.54 -34.49
N LYS A 2 13.79 14.28 -34.62
CA LYS A 2 12.49 13.87 -34.03
C LYS A 2 12.65 13.75 -32.52
N GLU A 3 11.75 14.38 -31.76
CA GLU A 3 11.63 14.12 -30.31
C GLU A 3 11.41 12.63 -30.06
N ARG A 4 12.07 12.10 -29.03
CA ARG A 4 11.92 10.71 -28.59
C ARG A 4 11.66 10.75 -27.09
N PHE A 5 10.60 10.06 -26.67
CA PHE A 5 10.28 9.86 -25.26
C PHE A 5 10.71 8.44 -24.86
N CYS A 6 11.35 8.32 -23.70
CA CYS A 6 11.64 7.03 -23.08
C CYS A 6 10.61 6.80 -21.97
N LEU A 7 9.76 5.80 -22.14
CA LEU A 7 8.81 5.37 -21.12
C LEU A 7 9.45 4.24 -20.31
N MET A 8 9.45 4.39 -19.00
CA MET A 8 10.02 3.42 -18.06
C MET A 8 8.94 2.97 -17.08
N ASP A 9 9.13 1.79 -16.51
CA ASP A 9 8.27 1.27 -15.45
C ASP A 9 8.36 2.16 -14.20
N ALA A 10 7.21 2.60 -13.69
CA ALA A 10 7.14 3.43 -12.48
C ALA A 10 7.63 2.69 -11.22
N GLY A 11 7.62 1.36 -11.23
CA GLY A 11 8.18 0.51 -10.18
C GLY A 11 9.69 0.71 -9.98
N LEU A 12 10.40 1.30 -10.96
CA LEU A 12 11.80 1.70 -10.82
C LEU A 12 12.00 2.96 -9.97
N TRP A 13 10.93 3.68 -9.63
CA TRP A 13 10.99 4.91 -8.83
C TRP A 13 10.12 4.85 -7.58
N ILE A 14 8.80 4.82 -7.73
CA ILE A 14 7.85 4.66 -6.62
C ILE A 14 6.92 3.50 -7.01
N ASN A 15 7.11 2.34 -6.37
CA ASN A 15 6.37 1.11 -6.66
C ASN A 15 4.93 1.11 -6.14
N ALA A 16 4.28 2.27 -6.20
CA ALA A 16 2.87 2.47 -5.93
C ALA A 16 2.40 3.73 -6.67
N PRO A 17 1.19 3.73 -7.26
CA PRO A 17 0.72 4.81 -8.13
C PRO A 17 0.26 6.07 -7.35
N TYR A 18 0.93 6.44 -6.26
CA TYR A 18 0.58 7.60 -5.44
C TYR A 18 0.57 8.91 -6.22
N LEU A 19 1.42 9.03 -7.25
CA LEU A 19 1.43 10.18 -8.17
C LEU A 19 0.07 10.48 -8.78
N ALA A 20 -0.71 9.43 -9.09
CA ALA A 20 -2.05 9.56 -9.66
C ALA A 20 -3.09 10.05 -8.63
N PHE A 21 -2.75 10.05 -7.34
CA PHE A 21 -3.60 10.42 -6.23
C PHE A 21 -3.22 11.78 -5.59
N LEU A 22 -1.99 12.26 -5.83
CA LEU A 22 -1.48 13.53 -5.30
C LEU A 22 -1.76 14.75 -6.21
N GLY A 23 -2.50 14.57 -7.30
CA GLY A 23 -2.79 15.64 -8.27
C GLY A 23 -4.12 16.36 -8.03
N ASP A 24 -4.20 17.64 -8.41
CA ASP A 24 -5.40 18.50 -8.22
C ASP A 24 -6.61 18.09 -9.06
N LYS A 25 -6.44 17.15 -10.00
CA LYS A 25 -7.51 16.69 -10.90
C LYS A 25 -8.47 15.70 -10.25
N ARG A 26 -8.14 15.18 -9.06
CA ARG A 26 -8.97 14.17 -8.36
C ARG A 26 -9.13 14.57 -6.89
N ASP A 27 -10.38 14.73 -6.47
CA ASP A 27 -10.76 14.95 -5.06
C ASP A 27 -10.93 13.58 -4.38
N ILE A 28 -9.81 13.02 -3.92
CA ILE A 28 -9.76 11.69 -3.29
C ILE A 28 -9.90 11.85 -1.78
N ASP A 29 -10.93 11.24 -1.21
CA ASP A 29 -11.16 11.26 0.24
C ASP A 29 -10.53 10.02 0.95
N LEU A 30 -10.34 8.91 0.22
CA LEU A 30 -9.83 7.63 0.74
C LEU A 30 -9.03 6.86 -0.31
N THR A 31 -7.86 6.37 0.07
CA THR A 31 -7.05 5.42 -0.72
C THR A 31 -6.96 4.09 0.03
N ILE A 32 -7.33 2.99 -0.64
CA ILE A 32 -7.09 1.63 -0.14
C ILE A 32 -5.87 1.10 -0.90
N ALA A 33 -4.79 0.83 -0.17
CA ALA A 33 -3.48 0.48 -0.70
C ALA A 33 -3.03 -0.92 -0.23
N PRO A 34 -3.43 -1.99 -0.95
CA PRO A 34 -2.76 -3.28 -0.84
C PRO A 34 -1.31 -3.15 -1.29
N ASP A 35 -0.36 -3.57 -0.45
CA ASP A 35 1.07 -3.49 -0.74
C ASP A 35 1.61 -4.84 -1.18
N TYR A 36 2.15 -4.86 -2.39
CA TYR A 36 2.78 -6.03 -3.04
C TYR A 36 4.27 -5.79 -3.31
N SER A 37 4.85 -4.77 -2.69
CA SER A 37 6.26 -4.44 -2.90
C SER A 37 7.17 -5.59 -2.47
N ALA A 38 8.20 -5.85 -3.28
CA ALA A 38 9.32 -6.72 -2.91
C ALA A 38 10.38 -5.97 -2.07
N GLY A 39 10.23 -4.65 -1.92
CA GLY A 39 11.12 -3.80 -1.12
C GLY A 39 10.84 -3.87 0.38
N ASN A 40 11.42 -2.92 1.11
CA ASN A 40 11.20 -2.84 2.55
C ASN A 40 9.77 -2.42 2.86
N MET A 41 9.20 -2.96 3.94
CA MET A 41 7.85 -2.56 4.32
C MET A 41 7.77 -1.07 4.63
N PHE A 42 6.70 -0.43 4.16
CA PHE A 42 6.44 1.01 4.20
C PHE A 42 7.35 1.86 3.30
N GLU A 43 8.30 1.29 2.56
CA GLU A 43 9.19 2.05 1.67
C GLU A 43 8.40 2.84 0.63
N THR A 44 7.47 2.20 -0.06
CA THR A 44 6.59 2.84 -1.07
C THR A 44 5.75 3.95 -0.46
N LEU A 45 5.26 3.75 0.76
CA LEU A 45 4.48 4.74 1.51
C LEU A 45 5.33 5.93 1.94
N THR A 46 6.55 5.70 2.44
CA THR A 46 7.48 6.78 2.85
C THR A 46 8.00 7.57 1.67
N LEU A 47 8.33 6.91 0.55
CA LEU A 47 8.71 7.59 -0.69
C LEU A 47 7.57 8.46 -1.23
N ALA A 48 6.33 7.97 -1.15
CA ALA A 48 5.16 8.76 -1.53
C ALA A 48 4.94 9.98 -0.63
N ARG A 49 5.14 9.85 0.68
CA ARG A 49 5.11 10.98 1.63
C ARG A 49 6.18 12.01 1.27
N ASP A 50 7.42 11.57 1.05
CA ASP A 50 8.55 12.45 0.78
C ASP A 50 8.36 13.18 -0.55
N TYR A 51 7.89 12.49 -1.58
CA TYR A 51 7.52 13.09 -2.85
C TYR A 51 6.37 14.11 -2.69
N ALA A 52 5.31 13.76 -1.95
CA ALA A 52 4.21 14.70 -1.69
C ALA A 52 4.72 15.98 -1.03
N ALA A 53 5.64 15.89 -0.07
CA ALA A 53 6.27 17.05 0.55
C ALA A 53 7.07 17.88 -0.46
N GLU A 54 7.86 17.25 -1.34
CA GLU A 54 8.63 17.92 -2.40
C GLU A 54 7.72 18.73 -3.33
N VAL A 55 6.59 18.16 -3.76
CA VAL A 55 5.62 18.84 -4.63
C VAL A 55 4.57 19.66 -3.86
N LYS A 56 4.77 19.87 -2.56
CA LYS A 56 3.90 20.66 -1.66
C LYS A 56 2.44 20.19 -1.68
N LYS A 57 2.23 18.87 -1.71
CA LYS A 57 0.92 18.24 -1.67
C LYS A 57 0.61 17.67 -0.28
N PRO A 58 -0.65 17.77 0.16
CA PRO A 58 -1.09 17.15 1.40
C PRO A 58 -0.85 15.64 1.41
N PHE A 59 -0.35 15.12 2.53
CA PHE A 59 -0.19 13.69 2.78
C PHE A 59 -0.46 13.38 4.26
N PRO A 60 -1.19 12.30 4.60
CA PRO A 60 -1.47 11.97 6.00
C PRO A 60 -0.19 11.67 6.78
N GLU A 61 -0.19 12.04 8.06
CA GLU A 61 0.96 11.82 8.93
C GLU A 61 1.23 10.31 9.12
N ILE A 62 2.52 9.93 9.09
CA ILE A 62 2.99 8.58 9.34
C ILE A 62 3.77 8.57 10.65
N ASP A 63 3.20 7.97 11.71
CA ASP A 63 3.89 7.82 12.99
C ASP A 63 5.14 6.92 12.84
N ASN A 64 6.32 7.44 13.15
CA ASN A 64 7.58 6.70 13.11
C ASN A 64 7.58 5.41 13.96
N LYS A 65 6.68 5.27 14.94
CA LYS A 65 6.51 4.03 15.71
C LYS A 65 6.04 2.87 14.83
N ILE A 66 5.21 3.12 13.82
CA ILE A 66 4.73 2.04 12.93
C ILE A 66 5.86 1.49 12.06
N LEU A 67 6.86 2.33 11.77
CA LEU A 67 8.08 1.90 11.09
C LEU A 67 8.92 0.96 11.96
N LYS A 68 8.58 0.69 13.22
CA LYS A 68 9.26 -0.37 13.99
C LYS A 68 8.65 -1.75 13.74
N GLU A 69 7.50 -1.82 13.07
CA GLU A 69 6.77 -3.07 12.80
C GLU A 69 7.10 -3.68 11.42
N ARG A 70 8.13 -3.17 10.71
CA ARG A 70 8.45 -3.53 9.30
C ARG A 70 8.60 -5.03 9.08
N ASP A 71 9.33 -5.69 9.97
CA ASP A 71 9.71 -7.10 9.82
C ASP A 71 8.54 -8.04 10.08
N TRP A 72 7.59 -7.61 10.91
CA TRP A 72 6.39 -8.38 11.23
C TRP A 72 5.19 -7.43 11.41
N PRO A 73 4.57 -7.02 10.29
CA PRO A 73 3.59 -5.95 10.26
C PRO A 73 2.19 -6.47 10.58
N LYS A 74 1.31 -5.57 11.02
CA LYS A 74 -0.14 -5.81 11.11
C LYS A 74 -0.73 -6.03 9.72
N ASP A 75 -1.92 -6.60 9.69
CA ASP A 75 -2.69 -6.84 8.48
C ASP A 75 -3.29 -5.58 7.86
N CYS A 76 -3.40 -4.49 8.64
CA CYS A 76 -3.95 -3.22 8.18
C CYS A 76 -3.47 -2.04 9.04
N TYR A 77 -3.19 -0.92 8.38
CA TYR A 77 -2.86 0.37 8.97
C TYR A 77 -3.79 1.43 8.40
N VAL A 78 -4.25 2.35 9.24
CA VAL A 78 -5.05 3.50 8.81
C VAL A 78 -4.27 4.77 9.14
N PHE A 79 -3.89 5.51 8.11
CA PHE A 79 -3.30 6.85 8.21
C PHE A 79 -4.41 7.86 7.94
N GLU A 80 -4.97 8.40 9.01
CA GLU A 80 -6.10 9.32 8.94
C GLU A 80 -5.64 10.69 8.44
N GLY A 81 -6.13 11.11 7.27
CA GLY A 81 -5.98 12.48 6.80
C GLY A 81 -7.06 13.37 7.39
N LYS A 82 -6.74 14.64 7.65
CA LYS A 82 -7.69 15.64 8.14
C LYS A 82 -8.33 16.35 6.95
N GLU A 83 -7.49 17.03 6.18
CA GLU A 83 -7.82 17.64 4.88
C GLU A 83 -7.31 16.77 3.73
N GLU A 84 -6.35 15.89 4.04
CA GLU A 84 -5.70 14.97 3.13
C GLU A 84 -6.49 13.67 2.97
N PRO A 85 -6.28 12.90 1.90
CA PRO A 85 -6.88 11.58 1.76
C PRO A 85 -6.46 10.66 2.91
N THR A 86 -7.42 9.95 3.52
CA THR A 86 -7.08 8.84 4.42
C THR A 86 -6.46 7.69 3.62
N ILE A 87 -5.43 7.04 4.14
CA ILE A 87 -4.82 5.85 3.51
C ILE A 87 -5.08 4.63 4.40
N VAL A 88 -5.68 3.59 3.82
CA VAL A 88 -5.75 2.26 4.41
C VAL A 88 -4.69 1.40 3.74
N TYR A 89 -3.60 1.13 4.44
CA TYR A 89 -2.45 0.37 3.93
C TYR A 89 -2.52 -1.09 4.40
N MET A 90 -2.38 -2.03 3.48
CA MET A 90 -2.61 -3.46 3.73
C MET A 90 -1.44 -4.30 3.25
N PRO A 91 -0.50 -4.68 4.14
CA PRO A 91 0.61 -5.54 3.79
C PRO A 91 0.16 -6.94 3.34
N LEU A 92 0.77 -7.45 2.27
CA LEU A 92 0.51 -8.79 1.76
C LEU A 92 0.81 -9.88 2.80
N PHE A 93 2.00 -9.87 3.39
CA PHE A 93 2.42 -10.79 4.46
C PHE A 93 2.43 -10.04 5.79
N ASN A 94 1.78 -10.61 6.81
CA ASN A 94 1.48 -9.92 8.05
C ASN A 94 1.19 -10.90 9.22
N ARG A 95 0.99 -10.38 10.44
CA ARG A 95 0.76 -11.19 11.66
C ARG A 95 -0.44 -12.12 11.62
N ARG A 96 -1.40 -11.92 10.71
CA ARG A 96 -2.55 -12.83 10.57
C ARG A 96 -2.24 -14.05 9.73
N ASN A 97 -1.29 -13.93 8.81
CA ASN A 97 -0.93 -14.99 7.89
C ASN A 97 0.52 -15.49 8.06
N CYS A 98 1.32 -14.88 8.94
CA CYS A 98 2.68 -15.29 9.30
C CYS A 98 2.86 -15.28 10.82
N LYS A 99 3.50 -16.32 11.37
CA LYS A 99 3.73 -16.49 12.81
C LYS A 99 4.73 -15.50 13.38
N ASP A 100 5.72 -15.10 12.59
CA ASP A 100 6.83 -14.24 13.00
C ASP A 100 7.47 -13.56 11.77
N ALA A 101 8.54 -12.80 12.00
CA ALA A 101 9.30 -12.10 10.96
C ALA A 101 10.05 -13.06 10.02
N GLU A 102 10.46 -14.24 10.49
CA GLU A 102 11.15 -15.23 9.67
C GLU A 102 10.20 -15.81 8.63
N GLU A 103 8.95 -16.09 9.01
CA GLU A 103 7.93 -16.56 8.08
C GLU A 103 7.53 -15.47 7.07
N VAL A 104 7.49 -14.19 7.47
CA VAL A 104 7.28 -13.08 6.53
C VAL A 104 8.37 -13.08 5.46
N LYS A 105 9.64 -13.12 5.88
CA LYS A 105 10.78 -13.14 4.97
C LYS A 105 10.75 -14.37 4.05
N ALA A 106 10.50 -15.55 4.59
CA ALA A 106 10.40 -16.79 3.80
C ALA A 106 9.28 -16.72 2.74
N LYS A 107 8.16 -16.06 3.05
CA LYS A 107 7.09 -15.85 2.05
C LYS A 107 7.45 -14.81 1.01
N MET A 108 8.10 -13.72 1.40
CA MET A 108 8.65 -12.75 0.44
C MET A 108 9.61 -13.42 -0.53
N ASP A 109 10.50 -14.30 -0.05
CA ASP A 109 11.42 -15.07 -0.89
C ASP A 109 10.66 -16.05 -1.81
N LYS A 110 9.69 -16.78 -1.26
CA LYS A 110 8.86 -17.74 -2.02
C LYS A 110 8.07 -17.08 -3.17
N PHE A 111 7.60 -15.86 -2.94
CA PHE A 111 6.77 -15.07 -3.85
C PHE A 111 7.52 -13.86 -4.44
N SER A 112 8.85 -13.95 -4.53
CA SER A 112 9.72 -12.91 -5.08
C SER A 112 9.36 -12.53 -6.52
N THR A 113 9.57 -11.25 -6.89
CA THR A 113 9.31 -10.72 -8.22
C THR A 113 10.12 -11.42 -9.32
N PHE A 114 11.39 -11.75 -9.04
CA PHE A 114 12.29 -12.35 -10.03
C PHE A 114 12.31 -13.87 -9.90
N GLN A 115 11.32 -14.53 -10.48
CA GLN A 115 11.27 -15.99 -10.53
C GLN A 115 10.58 -16.50 -11.79
N ARG A 116 10.59 -17.83 -11.96
CA ARG A 116 9.82 -18.49 -13.02
C ARG A 116 8.31 -18.33 -12.78
N PRO A 117 7.48 -18.48 -13.82
CA PRO A 117 6.03 -18.41 -13.68
C PRO A 117 5.50 -19.31 -12.55
N TYR A 118 4.49 -18.83 -11.83
CA TYR A 118 3.90 -19.58 -10.74
C TYR A 118 3.17 -20.82 -11.28
N ASN A 119 3.30 -21.94 -10.56
CA ASN A 119 2.41 -23.07 -10.75
C ASN A 119 1.04 -22.78 -10.14
N LYS A 120 0.05 -23.64 -10.43
CA LYS A 120 -1.33 -23.50 -9.95
C LYS A 120 -1.40 -23.37 -8.42
N GLU A 121 -0.65 -24.19 -7.70
CA GLU A 121 -0.61 -24.18 -6.23
C GLU A 121 -0.12 -22.86 -5.66
N LYS A 122 0.94 -22.26 -6.22
CA LYS A 122 1.43 -20.94 -5.80
C LYS A 122 0.39 -19.85 -6.08
N ILE A 123 -0.26 -19.89 -7.24
CA ILE A 123 -1.33 -18.94 -7.60
C ILE A 123 -2.48 -19.03 -6.59
N GLU A 124 -3.00 -20.23 -6.36
CA GLU A 124 -4.12 -20.47 -5.45
C GLU A 124 -3.76 -20.08 -4.01
N SER A 125 -2.55 -20.43 -3.56
CA SER A 125 -2.05 -20.05 -2.24
C SER A 125 -1.96 -18.54 -2.06
N LEU A 126 -1.38 -17.82 -3.02
CA LEU A 126 -1.26 -16.36 -2.92
C LEU A 126 -2.62 -15.67 -3.02
N LEU A 127 -3.49 -16.16 -3.92
CA LEU A 127 -4.84 -15.64 -4.08
C LEU A 127 -5.65 -15.79 -2.78
N GLU A 128 -5.55 -16.92 -2.10
CA GLU A 128 -6.24 -17.13 -0.83
C GLU A 128 -5.72 -16.19 0.27
N ILE A 129 -4.40 -15.97 0.34
CA ILE A 129 -3.82 -14.99 1.26
C ILE A 129 -4.41 -13.59 1.03
N VAL A 130 -4.47 -13.14 -0.22
CA VAL A 130 -5.04 -11.81 -0.56
C VAL A 130 -6.52 -11.73 -0.20
N LYS A 131 -7.31 -12.76 -0.53
CA LYS A 131 -8.75 -12.82 -0.17
C LYS A 131 -8.95 -12.73 1.34
N VAL A 132 -8.18 -13.49 2.11
CA VAL A 132 -8.26 -13.50 3.57
C VAL A 132 -7.86 -12.16 4.15
N ASN A 133 -6.80 -11.52 3.64
CA ASN A 133 -6.39 -10.17 4.10
C ASN A 133 -7.53 -9.15 3.92
N VAL A 134 -8.22 -9.15 2.78
CA VAL A 134 -9.37 -8.26 2.55
C VAL A 134 -10.54 -8.62 3.48
N LYS A 135 -10.85 -9.92 3.60
CA LYS A 135 -11.97 -10.39 4.44
C LYS A 135 -11.76 -10.04 5.91
N ASN A 136 -10.56 -10.24 6.45
CA ASN A 136 -10.22 -9.93 7.83
C ASN A 136 -10.35 -8.43 8.13
N ASN A 137 -10.06 -7.58 7.15
CA ASN A 137 -10.07 -6.13 7.29
C ASN A 137 -11.38 -5.48 6.80
N LYS A 138 -12.40 -6.26 6.45
CA LYS A 138 -13.70 -5.76 5.97
C LYS A 138 -14.29 -4.70 6.90
N GLY A 139 -14.21 -4.90 8.21
CA GLY A 139 -14.73 -3.95 9.20
C GLY A 139 -14.04 -2.58 9.11
N THR A 140 -12.71 -2.57 9.07
CA THR A 140 -11.91 -1.34 8.91
C THR A 140 -12.18 -0.67 7.57
N LEU A 141 -12.22 -1.43 6.48
CA LEU A 141 -12.50 -0.90 5.14
C LEU A 141 -13.87 -0.21 5.10
N LEU A 142 -14.92 -0.88 5.58
CA LEU A 142 -16.27 -0.29 5.62
C LEU A 142 -16.33 0.94 6.54
N LYS A 143 -15.62 0.93 7.68
CA LYS A 143 -15.55 2.07 8.58
C LYS A 143 -14.94 3.29 7.90
N GLU A 144 -13.79 3.12 7.24
CA GLU A 144 -13.09 4.24 6.60
C GLU A 144 -13.79 4.72 5.33
N ILE A 145 -14.44 3.83 4.57
CA ILE A 145 -15.33 4.21 3.46
C ILE A 145 -16.49 5.08 3.97
N ASN A 146 -17.18 4.65 5.04
CA ASN A 146 -18.29 5.41 5.61
C ASN A 146 -17.83 6.77 6.15
N LYS A 147 -16.65 6.85 6.76
CA LYS A 147 -16.06 8.14 7.17
C LYS A 147 -15.76 9.05 5.99
N ALA A 148 -15.26 8.51 4.89
CA ALA A 148 -14.97 9.28 3.67
C ALA A 148 -16.25 9.86 3.06
N VAL A 149 -17.31 9.04 2.94
CA VAL A 149 -18.64 9.50 2.48
C VAL A 149 -19.16 10.63 3.34
N ARG A 150 -19.17 10.46 4.67
CA ARG A 150 -19.66 11.49 5.61
C ARG A 150 -18.82 12.77 5.61
N ARG A 151 -17.52 12.68 5.33
CA ARG A 151 -16.66 13.87 5.17
C ARG A 151 -17.03 14.64 3.92
N LYS A 152 -17.30 13.93 2.82
CA LYS A 152 -17.73 14.52 1.55
C LYS A 152 -19.10 15.19 1.64
N GLU A 153 -20.04 14.62 2.38
CA GLU A 153 -21.35 15.23 2.64
C GLU A 153 -21.30 16.54 3.44
N LYS A 154 -20.19 16.81 4.13
CA LYS A 154 -19.98 18.03 4.93
C LYS A 154 -19.18 19.11 4.21
N LYS A 155 -18.59 18.80 3.05
CA LYS A 155 -17.92 19.75 2.16
C LYS A 155 -18.97 20.45 1.29
#